data_AF-A0A395VD85-F1
#
_entry.id   AF-A0A395VD85-F1
#
_cell.length_a   1.000
_cell.length_b   1.000
_cell.length_c   1.000
_cell.angle_alpha   90.00
_cell.angle_beta   90.00
_cell.angle_gamma   90.00
#
_symmetry.space_group_name_H-M   'P 1'
#
loop_
_entity.id
_entity.type
_entity.pdbx_description
1 polymer ?
#
loop_
_entity_poly.entity_id
_entity_poly.type
_entity_poly.pdbx_seq_one_letter_code
_entity_poly.pdbx_strand_id
1 'polypeptide(L)'
;MKNLFEHTSSPWIRYSSYEYRTAEDGTLYIVVSADAKPEMYNPMKDAESLVLDAVNIGLQVMHKAPEDELKSMVLRFINSYGFLGFMTALPTTAEFITYESVYLPKNHFIKEESLSTESYLDYFYPFDKMDFHKKGVESSWSVSDKDGIAIALATGKNPQAVTMSFQKEYAERYDWLVKEFSDWAFTFTTSFLYYMDYDSLDEQTKKLYRQGMSAFGGISPTYHISLAENAPVIVWNFHSLLVMIQMCFSFMLTDSDCDMKLCKHCGRAFIASRKGNEFCSPKCKNQYNVYKTRAKKNKTDE
;
A
#
# COMPACT_ATOMS: atom_id res chain seq x y z
N MET A 1 -7.35 -15.53 3.46
CA MET A 1 -7.29 -14.79 2.17
C MET A 1 -7.58 -15.62 0.92
N LYS A 2 -7.07 -16.87 0.78
CA LYS A 2 -7.24 -17.68 -0.46
C LYS A 2 -8.68 -17.80 -1.00
N ASN A 3 -9.70 -17.92 -0.15
CA ASN A 3 -11.08 -18.06 -0.59
C ASN A 3 -11.79 -16.73 -0.89
N LEU A 4 -11.26 -15.60 -0.41
CA LEU A 4 -11.89 -14.29 -0.54
C LEU A 4 -11.51 -13.60 -1.85
N PHE A 5 -10.24 -13.72 -2.26
CA PHE A 5 -9.69 -13.05 -3.44
C PHE A 5 -9.19 -14.03 -4.50
N GLU A 6 -9.86 -15.17 -4.62
CA GLU A 6 -9.49 -16.22 -5.58
C GLU A 6 -9.55 -15.72 -7.04
N HIS A 7 -10.51 -14.83 -7.32
CA HIS A 7 -10.66 -14.19 -8.61
C HIS A 7 -10.50 -12.68 -8.49
N THR A 8 -9.39 -12.18 -9.03
CA THR A 8 -9.16 -10.75 -9.22
C THR A 8 -9.10 -10.43 -10.70
N SER A 9 -9.56 -9.26 -11.09
CA SER A 9 -9.44 -8.81 -12.47
C SER A 9 -8.03 -8.36 -12.79
N SER A 10 -7.75 -8.44 -14.09
CA SER A 10 -6.72 -7.71 -14.81
C SER A 10 -5.25 -8.10 -14.60
N PRO A 11 -4.43 -7.90 -15.64
CA PRO A 11 -2.98 -8.03 -15.52
C PRO A 11 -2.43 -6.86 -14.71
N TRP A 12 -1.61 -7.16 -13.71
CA TRP A 12 -0.83 -6.14 -12.99
C TRP A 12 0.48 -5.93 -13.70
N ILE A 13 0.90 -4.67 -13.78
CA ILE A 13 2.13 -4.28 -14.46
C ILE A 13 2.99 -3.53 -13.45
N ARG A 14 4.25 -3.95 -13.37
CA ARG A 14 5.33 -3.22 -12.69
C ARG A 14 6.48 -3.07 -13.67
N TYR A 15 7.50 -2.31 -13.32
CA TYR A 15 8.72 -2.20 -14.11
C TYR A 15 9.89 -2.92 -13.44
N SER A 16 10.87 -3.35 -14.24
CA SER A 16 12.06 -4.06 -13.77
C SER A 16 12.94 -3.22 -12.84
N SER A 17 12.85 -1.88 -12.91
CA SER A 17 13.53 -1.00 -11.97
C SER A 17 12.86 0.38 -11.83
N TYR A 18 13.06 0.96 -10.65
CA TYR A 18 12.61 2.31 -10.29
C TYR A 18 13.77 3.11 -9.68
N GLU A 19 13.67 4.43 -9.72
CA GLU A 19 14.67 5.35 -9.15
C GLU A 19 14.01 6.56 -8.49
N TYR A 20 14.78 7.24 -7.63
CA TYR A 20 14.37 8.51 -7.06
C TYR A 20 14.68 9.67 -8.02
N ARG A 21 13.74 10.59 -8.14
CA ARG A 21 13.92 11.84 -8.90
C ARG A 21 13.31 13.01 -8.14
N THR A 22 14.05 14.09 -8.02
CA THR A 22 13.58 15.32 -7.36
C THR A 22 13.01 16.27 -8.42
N ALA A 23 11.80 16.77 -8.20
CA ALA A 23 11.20 17.80 -9.02
C ALA A 23 11.80 19.19 -8.74
N GLU A 24 11.49 20.17 -9.60
CA GLU A 24 12.03 21.55 -9.48
C GLU A 24 11.65 22.23 -8.16
N ASP A 25 10.50 21.87 -7.58
CA ASP A 25 10.00 22.38 -6.30
C ASP A 25 10.66 21.71 -5.07
N GLY A 26 11.57 20.75 -5.29
CA GLY A 26 12.23 19.97 -4.25
C GLY A 26 11.47 18.74 -3.79
N THR A 27 10.27 18.48 -4.32
CA THR A 27 9.50 17.27 -4.00
C THR A 27 10.21 16.02 -4.55
N LEU A 28 10.36 15.01 -3.70
CA LEU A 28 11.01 13.75 -4.07
C LEU A 28 9.97 12.75 -4.58
N TYR A 29 10.19 12.24 -5.78
CA TYR A 29 9.35 11.22 -6.43
C TYR A 29 10.13 9.93 -6.63
N ILE A 30 9.37 8.84 -6.76
CA ILE A 30 9.83 7.60 -7.36
C ILE A 30 9.29 7.55 -8.78
N VAL A 31 10.17 7.25 -9.73
CA VAL A 31 9.86 7.15 -11.16
C VAL A 31 10.37 5.82 -11.71
N VAL A 32 9.84 5.42 -12.86
CA VAL A 32 10.39 4.29 -13.62
C VAL A 32 11.77 4.66 -14.17
N SER A 33 12.77 3.78 -14.01
CA SER A 33 14.11 4.05 -14.56
C SER A 33 14.11 4.09 -16.08
N ALA A 34 15.06 4.83 -16.68
CA ALA A 34 15.12 5.03 -18.12
C ALA A 34 15.15 3.74 -18.96
N ASP A 35 15.84 2.69 -18.51
CA ASP A 35 15.95 1.41 -19.24
C ASP A 35 15.03 0.30 -18.70
N ALA A 36 14.13 0.64 -17.77
CA ALA A 36 13.26 -0.34 -17.16
C ALA A 36 12.20 -0.85 -18.15
N LYS A 37 11.86 -2.12 -18.03
CA LYS A 37 10.87 -2.80 -18.88
C LYS A 37 9.63 -3.17 -18.10
N PRO A 38 8.44 -3.10 -18.70
CA PRO A 38 7.21 -3.54 -18.04
C PRO A 38 7.19 -5.07 -17.89
N GLU A 39 6.71 -5.54 -16.75
CA GLU A 39 6.56 -6.94 -16.39
C GLU A 39 5.13 -7.17 -15.88
N MET A 40 4.46 -8.15 -16.48
CA MET A 40 3.18 -8.62 -15.95
C MET A 40 3.41 -9.54 -14.75
N TYR A 41 2.65 -9.32 -13.69
CA TYR A 41 2.71 -10.15 -12.48
C TYR A 41 1.34 -10.26 -11.82
N ASN A 42 1.27 -10.97 -10.69
CA ASN A 42 0.05 -11.07 -9.88
C ASN A 42 0.40 -10.82 -8.41
N PRO A 43 0.13 -9.61 -7.85
CA PRO A 43 0.44 -9.27 -6.46
C PRO A 43 -0.31 -10.14 -5.45
N MET A 44 -1.48 -10.68 -5.81
CA MET A 44 -2.27 -11.52 -4.91
C MET A 44 -1.60 -12.86 -4.58
N LYS A 45 -0.62 -13.32 -5.39
CA LYS A 45 0.13 -14.54 -5.08
C LYS A 45 0.90 -14.43 -3.77
N ASP A 46 1.38 -13.24 -3.44
CA ASP A 46 2.24 -12.96 -2.29
C ASP A 46 1.60 -11.91 -1.36
N ALA A 47 0.26 -11.84 -1.30
CA ALA A 47 -0.48 -10.80 -0.57
C ALA A 47 -0.08 -10.66 0.90
N GLU A 48 0.21 -11.77 1.61
CA GLU A 48 0.69 -11.74 3.00
C GLU A 48 2.05 -11.03 3.11
N SER A 49 2.98 -11.35 2.21
CA SER A 49 4.31 -10.74 2.20
C SER A 49 4.23 -9.27 1.80
N LEU A 50 3.39 -8.95 0.82
CA LEU A 50 3.10 -7.58 0.40
C LEU A 50 2.60 -6.72 1.58
N VAL A 51 1.60 -7.20 2.33
CA VAL A 51 1.08 -6.49 3.51
C VAL A 51 2.15 -6.38 4.60
N LEU A 52 2.88 -7.47 4.88
CA LEU A 52 3.93 -7.47 5.89
C LEU A 52 5.07 -6.50 5.56
N ASP A 53 5.50 -6.43 4.31
CA ASP A 53 6.58 -5.53 3.90
C ASP A 53 6.13 -4.07 4.02
N ALA A 54 4.90 -3.76 3.60
CA ALA A 54 4.30 -2.44 3.75
C ALA A 54 4.20 -2.01 5.23
N VAL A 55 3.67 -2.87 6.10
CA VAL A 55 3.59 -2.62 7.55
C VAL A 55 4.97 -2.47 8.18
N ASN A 56 5.94 -3.30 7.77
CA ASN A 56 7.30 -3.23 8.32
C ASN A 56 8.05 -1.96 7.92
N ILE A 57 7.80 -1.39 6.73
CA ILE A 57 8.31 -0.06 6.37
C ILE A 57 7.76 0.98 7.33
N GLY A 58 6.44 0.99 7.54
CA GLY A 58 5.81 1.92 8.47
C GLY A 58 6.32 1.79 9.91
N LEU A 59 6.60 0.56 10.37
CA LEU A 59 7.22 0.35 11.69
C LEU A 59 8.62 1.00 11.77
N GLN A 60 9.41 0.96 10.70
CA GLN A 60 10.69 1.67 10.68
C GLN A 60 10.52 3.20 10.71
N VAL A 61 9.49 3.72 10.05
CA VAL A 61 9.13 5.15 10.15
C VAL A 61 8.80 5.52 11.59
N MET A 62 7.96 4.73 12.27
CA MET A 62 7.60 4.92 13.68
C MET A 62 8.82 4.83 14.62
N HIS A 63 9.79 3.97 14.30
CA HIS A 63 11.05 3.84 15.03
C HIS A 63 12.10 4.90 14.66
N LYS A 64 11.76 5.86 13.81
CA LYS A 64 12.65 6.94 13.35
C LYS A 64 13.95 6.39 12.73
N ALA A 65 13.82 5.36 11.90
CA ALA A 65 14.95 4.84 11.14
C ALA A 65 15.59 5.96 10.29
N PRO A 66 16.91 5.87 10.00
CA PRO A 66 17.59 6.85 9.16
C PRO A 66 16.94 6.96 7.77
N GLU A 67 16.91 8.17 7.23
CA GLU A 67 16.24 8.49 5.95
C GLU A 67 16.75 7.64 4.78
N ASP A 68 18.06 7.39 4.70
CA ASP A 68 18.65 6.56 3.64
C ASP A 68 18.22 5.09 3.73
N GLU A 69 17.99 4.58 4.95
CA GLU A 69 17.46 3.24 5.18
C GLU A 69 15.99 3.17 4.73
N LEU A 70 15.18 4.18 5.10
CA LEU A 70 13.78 4.27 4.68
C LEU A 70 13.65 4.34 3.16
N LYS A 71 14.44 5.19 2.49
CA LYS A 71 14.48 5.25 1.02
C LYS A 71 14.85 3.90 0.41
N SER A 72 15.86 3.23 0.95
CA SER A 72 16.25 1.89 0.48
C SER A 72 15.13 0.86 0.65
N MET A 73 14.38 0.92 1.75
CA MET A 73 13.24 0.03 1.98
C MET A 73 12.06 0.31 1.04
N VAL A 74 11.67 1.58 0.91
CA VAL A 74 10.59 2.00 0.00
C VAL A 74 10.94 1.63 -1.44
N LEU A 75 12.15 1.93 -1.89
CA LEU A 75 12.57 1.59 -3.26
C LEU A 75 12.59 0.08 -3.49
N ARG A 76 13.02 -0.73 -2.51
CA ARG A 76 12.91 -2.20 -2.62
C ARG A 76 11.48 -2.69 -2.71
N PHE A 77 10.56 -2.09 -1.96
CA PHE A 77 9.14 -2.41 -2.04
C PHE A 77 8.59 -2.11 -3.44
N ILE A 78 8.84 -0.91 -3.97
CA ILE A 78 8.37 -0.52 -5.30
C ILE A 78 9.02 -1.39 -6.40
N ASN A 79 10.30 -1.75 -6.29
CA ASN A 79 10.91 -2.71 -7.22
C ASN A 79 10.29 -4.12 -7.14
N SER A 80 9.78 -4.51 -5.98
CA SER A 80 9.18 -5.83 -5.76
C SER A 80 7.70 -5.87 -6.18
N TYR A 81 6.98 -4.76 -6.05
CA TYR A 81 5.52 -4.76 -6.19
C TYR A 81 4.97 -3.70 -7.14
N GLY A 82 5.78 -2.76 -7.61
CA GLY A 82 5.34 -1.59 -8.36
C GLY A 82 4.77 -0.50 -7.46
N PHE A 83 4.20 0.52 -8.09
CA PHE A 83 3.60 1.68 -7.43
C PHE A 83 2.36 1.32 -6.60
N LEU A 84 2.05 2.13 -5.59
CA LEU A 84 0.82 1.98 -4.82
C LEU A 84 -0.43 2.31 -5.66
N GLY A 85 -0.32 3.16 -6.66
CA GLY A 85 -1.42 3.63 -7.50
C GLY A 85 -2.28 4.69 -6.79
N PHE A 86 -1.65 5.69 -6.14
CA PHE A 86 -2.38 6.76 -5.45
C PHE A 86 -3.42 7.47 -6.34
N MET A 87 -3.12 7.63 -7.62
CA MET A 87 -3.99 8.34 -8.57
C MET A 87 -5.38 7.70 -8.72
N THR A 88 -5.47 6.39 -8.59
CA THR A 88 -6.75 5.66 -8.66
C THR A 88 -7.26 5.29 -7.27
N ALA A 89 -6.42 5.39 -6.24
CA ALA A 89 -6.76 5.07 -4.85
C ALA A 89 -7.40 6.24 -4.09
N LEU A 90 -7.06 7.49 -4.41
CA LEU A 90 -7.55 8.67 -3.68
C LEU A 90 -8.96 9.13 -4.11
N PRO A 91 -9.34 9.13 -5.40
CA PRO A 91 -10.66 9.60 -5.81
C PRO A 91 -11.77 8.63 -5.42
N THR A 92 -13.00 9.12 -5.29
CA THR A 92 -14.17 8.28 -4.94
C THR A 92 -14.41 7.09 -5.88
N THR A 93 -13.84 7.13 -7.10
CA THR A 93 -13.89 6.07 -8.09
C THR A 93 -12.66 6.12 -9.00
N ALA A 94 -12.19 4.95 -9.46
CA ALA A 94 -11.13 4.86 -10.48
C ALA A 94 -11.57 5.39 -11.86
N GLU A 95 -12.88 5.58 -12.06
CA GLU A 95 -13.46 6.17 -13.28
C GLU A 95 -13.52 7.71 -13.22
N PHE A 96 -12.82 8.37 -12.29
CA PHE A 96 -12.91 9.82 -12.05
C PHE A 96 -12.72 10.67 -13.32
N ILE A 97 -11.98 10.16 -14.31
CA ILE A 97 -11.74 10.83 -15.59
C ILE A 97 -13.04 11.02 -16.40
N THR A 98 -14.05 10.19 -16.17
CA THR A 98 -15.36 10.29 -16.85
C THR A 98 -16.31 11.32 -16.22
N TYR A 99 -15.91 11.98 -15.13
CA TYR A 99 -16.69 13.00 -14.43
C TYR A 99 -16.21 14.41 -14.77
N GLU A 100 -17.01 15.45 -14.52
CA GLU A 100 -16.58 16.84 -14.77
C GLU A 100 -15.34 17.24 -13.95
N SER A 101 -15.25 16.76 -12.71
CA SER A 101 -14.17 17.03 -11.76
C SER A 101 -13.76 15.75 -11.05
N VAL A 102 -12.54 15.74 -10.52
CA VAL A 102 -12.07 14.68 -9.61
C VAL A 102 -12.63 14.97 -8.23
N TYR A 103 -13.45 14.08 -7.71
CA TYR A 103 -14.02 14.19 -6.36
C TYR A 103 -13.20 13.37 -5.39
N LEU A 104 -12.78 14.01 -4.29
CA LEU A 104 -11.90 13.41 -3.30
C LEU A 104 -12.65 13.26 -1.98
N PRO A 105 -12.79 12.03 -1.44
CA PRO A 105 -13.21 11.87 -0.06
C PRO A 105 -12.15 12.47 0.87
N LYS A 106 -12.53 12.69 2.13
CA LYS A 106 -11.58 13.15 3.15
C LYS A 106 -10.38 12.21 3.21
N ASN A 107 -9.22 12.75 2.91
CA ASN A 107 -7.93 12.07 2.96
C ASN A 107 -6.87 13.05 3.51
N HIS A 108 -5.67 12.57 3.82
CA HIS A 108 -4.63 13.40 4.41
C HIS A 108 -3.57 13.88 3.40
N PHE A 109 -3.73 13.57 2.10
CA PHE A 109 -2.78 13.92 1.04
C PHE A 109 -3.18 15.20 0.30
N ILE A 110 -4.46 15.28 -0.10
CA ILE A 110 -5.06 16.40 -0.81
C ILE A 110 -6.25 16.89 0.01
N LYS A 111 -6.25 18.20 0.33
CA LYS A 111 -7.25 18.80 1.23
C LYS A 111 -8.51 19.25 0.49
N GLU A 112 -8.37 19.54 -0.78
CA GLU A 112 -9.44 19.96 -1.67
C GLU A 112 -10.45 18.81 -1.86
N GLU A 113 -11.74 19.13 -1.76
CA GLU A 113 -12.82 18.15 -1.95
C GLU A 113 -13.06 17.84 -3.44
N SER A 114 -12.61 18.74 -4.33
CA SER A 114 -12.63 18.51 -5.77
C SER A 114 -11.52 19.28 -6.50
N LEU A 115 -11.06 18.74 -7.62
CA LEU A 115 -10.06 19.34 -8.51
C LEU A 115 -10.47 19.16 -9.98
N SER A 116 -9.93 20.00 -10.88
CA SER A 116 -9.95 19.66 -12.31
C SER A 116 -9.11 18.39 -12.55
N THR A 117 -9.39 17.69 -13.65
CA THR A 117 -8.66 16.45 -13.95
C THR A 117 -7.18 16.74 -14.21
N GLU A 118 -6.87 17.80 -14.95
CA GLU A 118 -5.52 18.23 -15.26
C GLU A 118 -4.73 18.56 -13.99
N SER A 119 -5.29 19.37 -13.08
CA SER A 119 -4.63 19.71 -11.82
C SER A 119 -4.46 18.51 -10.89
N TYR A 120 -5.35 17.52 -10.97
CA TYR A 120 -5.17 16.26 -10.24
C TYR A 120 -4.05 15.39 -10.85
N LEU A 121 -3.97 15.31 -12.17
CA LEU A 121 -2.94 14.56 -12.88
C LEU A 121 -1.54 15.15 -12.68
N ASP A 122 -1.40 16.46 -12.50
CA ASP A 122 -0.12 17.13 -12.21
C ASP A 122 0.60 16.57 -10.96
N TYR A 123 -0.14 15.99 -10.00
CA TYR A 123 0.46 15.32 -8.83
C TYR A 123 1.25 14.05 -9.20
N PHE A 124 0.92 13.43 -10.34
CA PHE A 124 1.42 12.11 -10.76
C PHE A 124 2.24 12.12 -12.05
N TYR A 125 2.20 13.23 -12.80
CA TYR A 125 3.00 13.46 -14.00
C TYR A 125 3.87 14.74 -13.84
N PRO A 126 4.77 14.79 -12.84
CA PRO A 126 5.47 16.02 -12.47
C PRO A 126 6.63 16.40 -13.41
N PHE A 127 7.11 15.47 -14.25
CA PHE A 127 8.29 15.68 -15.11
C PHE A 127 7.93 15.85 -16.58
N ASP A 128 7.07 14.96 -17.09
CA ASP A 128 6.67 14.94 -18.49
C ASP A 128 5.16 15.15 -18.57
N LYS A 129 4.75 16.26 -19.19
CA LYS A 129 3.33 16.55 -19.38
C LYS A 129 2.75 15.58 -20.41
N MET A 130 1.77 14.81 -19.96
CA MET A 130 1.02 13.93 -20.83
C MET A 130 0.16 14.75 -21.80
N ASP A 131 0.06 14.28 -23.05
CA ASP A 131 -0.84 14.81 -24.07
C ASP A 131 -2.29 14.40 -23.77
N PHE A 132 -2.85 15.02 -22.72
CA PHE A 132 -4.20 14.74 -22.22
C PHE A 132 -5.15 15.87 -22.59
N HIS A 133 -6.30 15.47 -23.14
CA HIS A 133 -7.36 16.37 -23.54
C HIS A 133 -8.68 15.91 -22.95
N LYS A 134 -9.41 16.85 -22.36
CA LYS A 134 -10.73 16.60 -21.79
C LYS A 134 -11.74 17.64 -22.22
N LYS A 135 -12.95 17.19 -22.54
CA LYS A 135 -14.10 18.04 -22.86
C LYS A 135 -15.35 17.49 -22.16
N GLY A 136 -15.67 18.06 -21.00
CA GLY A 136 -16.75 17.57 -20.15
C GLY A 136 -16.42 16.18 -19.61
N VAL A 137 -17.20 15.17 -19.98
CA VAL A 137 -17.04 13.78 -19.56
C VAL A 137 -16.19 12.93 -20.52
N GLU A 138 -15.90 13.47 -21.71
CA GLU A 138 -15.06 12.80 -22.70
C GLU A 138 -13.60 13.19 -22.50
N SER A 139 -12.69 12.22 -22.59
CA SER A 139 -11.27 12.47 -22.54
C SER A 139 -10.49 11.56 -23.47
N SER A 140 -9.30 12.00 -23.86
CA SER A 140 -8.34 11.22 -24.61
C SER A 140 -6.94 11.53 -24.10
N TRP A 141 -6.04 10.54 -24.18
CA TRP A 141 -4.61 10.80 -24.15
C TRP A 141 -3.95 10.08 -25.32
N SER A 142 -2.73 10.50 -25.64
CA SER A 142 -1.88 9.84 -26.64
C SER A 142 -0.76 9.03 -25.98
N VAL A 143 -0.52 7.81 -26.48
CA VAL A 143 0.68 7.01 -26.14
C VAL A 143 1.39 6.68 -27.44
N SER A 144 2.69 6.93 -27.48
CA SER A 144 3.48 6.81 -28.72
C SER A 144 4.61 5.80 -28.62
N ASP A 145 5.08 5.49 -27.42
CA ASP A 145 6.11 4.49 -27.22
C ASP A 145 5.52 3.07 -27.29
N LYS A 146 6.37 2.13 -27.72
CA LYS A 146 5.95 0.75 -27.97
C LYS A 146 5.44 0.05 -26.71
N ASP A 147 6.05 0.30 -25.57
CA ASP A 147 5.72 -0.36 -24.32
C ASP A 147 4.39 0.18 -23.78
N GLY A 148 4.20 1.49 -23.79
CA GLY A 148 2.94 2.14 -23.44
C GLY A 148 1.75 1.68 -24.30
N ILE A 149 1.95 1.51 -25.62
CA ILE A 149 0.90 0.94 -26.51
C ILE A 149 0.55 -0.49 -26.10
N ALA A 150 1.55 -1.32 -25.82
CA ALA A 150 1.32 -2.70 -25.38
C ALA A 150 0.58 -2.75 -24.04
N ILE A 151 0.92 -1.87 -23.11
CA ILE A 151 0.23 -1.70 -21.83
C ILE A 151 -1.24 -1.32 -22.08
N ALA A 152 -1.49 -0.29 -22.89
CA ALA A 152 -2.85 0.18 -23.18
C ALA A 152 -3.74 -0.91 -23.81
N LEU A 153 -3.17 -1.74 -24.70
CA LEU A 153 -3.89 -2.89 -25.27
C LEU A 153 -4.16 -3.98 -24.22
N ALA A 154 -3.20 -4.25 -23.33
CA ALA A 154 -3.33 -5.26 -22.28
C ALA A 154 -4.33 -4.85 -21.18
N THR A 155 -4.43 -3.56 -20.87
CA THR A 155 -5.27 -3.02 -19.79
C THR A 155 -6.50 -2.28 -20.28
N GLY A 156 -6.81 -2.28 -21.58
CA GLY A 156 -7.89 -1.49 -22.18
C GLY A 156 -9.32 -1.82 -21.70
N LYS A 157 -9.50 -2.86 -20.88
CA LYS A 157 -10.77 -3.15 -20.18
C LYS A 157 -10.89 -2.47 -18.83
N ASN A 158 -9.79 -1.94 -18.29
CA ASN A 158 -9.76 -1.22 -17.03
C ASN A 158 -10.23 0.22 -17.22
N PRO A 159 -10.64 0.90 -16.13
CA PRO A 159 -10.81 2.34 -16.13
C PRO A 159 -9.59 3.02 -16.74
N GLN A 160 -9.85 4.10 -17.49
CA GLN A 160 -8.82 4.86 -18.18
C GLN A 160 -7.68 5.24 -17.21
N ALA A 161 -7.97 5.80 -16.03
CA ALA A 161 -6.94 6.17 -15.04
C ALA A 161 -6.04 5.00 -14.56
N VAL A 162 -6.51 3.75 -14.60
CA VAL A 162 -5.68 2.60 -14.22
C VAL A 162 -4.59 2.37 -15.26
N THR A 163 -4.94 2.44 -16.54
CA THR A 163 -3.96 2.29 -17.64
C THR A 163 -2.91 3.40 -17.61
N MET A 164 -3.30 4.63 -17.22
CA MET A 164 -2.38 5.75 -16.99
C MET A 164 -1.33 5.43 -15.95
N SER A 165 -1.75 4.87 -14.82
CA SER A 165 -0.85 4.57 -13.70
C SER A 165 0.24 3.53 -14.03
N PHE A 166 0.09 2.83 -15.17
CA PHE A 166 1.11 1.91 -15.69
C PHE A 166 2.03 2.53 -16.75
N GLN A 167 1.77 3.76 -17.20
CA GLN A 167 2.66 4.46 -18.13
C GLN A 167 3.97 4.86 -17.44
N LYS A 168 5.03 5.02 -18.23
CA LYS A 168 6.39 5.21 -17.73
C LYS A 168 6.59 6.56 -17.04
N GLU A 169 5.82 7.55 -17.46
CA GLU A 169 5.83 8.92 -16.96
C GLU A 169 5.12 9.06 -15.60
N TYR A 170 4.37 8.02 -15.17
CA TYR A 170 3.71 8.00 -13.88
C TYR A 170 4.74 7.98 -12.74
N ALA A 171 4.52 8.83 -11.74
CA ALA A 171 5.38 9.00 -10.58
C ALA A 171 4.57 9.05 -9.29
N GLU A 172 5.18 8.58 -8.20
CA GLU A 172 4.60 8.68 -6.85
C GLU A 172 5.51 9.45 -5.90
N ARG A 173 4.90 10.32 -5.11
CA ARG A 173 5.57 11.11 -4.08
C ARG A 173 6.10 10.22 -2.97
N TYR A 174 7.38 10.37 -2.64
CA TYR A 174 8.02 9.61 -1.57
C TYR A 174 7.41 9.90 -0.20
N ASP A 175 7.09 11.16 0.09
CA ASP A 175 6.49 11.55 1.36
C ASP A 175 5.08 10.96 1.54
N TRP A 176 4.32 10.80 0.45
CA TRP A 176 3.01 10.14 0.48
C TRP A 176 3.14 8.64 0.75
N LEU A 177 4.10 7.97 0.10
CA LEU A 177 4.41 6.56 0.36
C LEU A 177 4.75 6.32 1.85
N VAL A 178 5.68 7.12 2.39
CA VAL A 178 6.09 7.02 3.81
C VAL A 178 4.91 7.25 4.75
N LYS A 179 4.05 8.22 4.43
CA LYS A 179 2.85 8.53 5.21
C LYS A 179 1.86 7.36 5.21
N GLU A 180 1.56 6.77 4.05
CA GLU A 180 0.64 5.64 3.94
C GLU A 180 1.18 4.41 4.69
N PHE A 181 2.46 4.06 4.50
CA PHE A 181 3.09 2.97 5.25
C PHE A 181 3.00 3.19 6.76
N SER A 182 3.28 4.42 7.22
CA SER A 182 3.17 4.79 8.64
C SER A 182 1.76 4.60 9.18
N ASP A 183 0.73 4.89 8.39
CA ASP A 183 -0.67 4.79 8.83
C ASP A 183 -1.13 3.33 8.93
N TRP A 184 -0.66 2.45 8.03
CA TRP A 184 -0.85 1.01 8.15
C TRP A 184 -0.14 0.43 9.39
N ALA A 185 1.11 0.85 9.65
CA ALA A 185 1.84 0.41 10.85
C ALA A 185 1.23 0.92 12.15
N PHE A 186 0.72 2.16 12.16
CA PHE A 186 0.00 2.72 13.31
C PHE A 186 -1.27 1.92 13.60
N THR A 187 -2.05 1.61 12.56
CA THR A 187 -3.27 0.79 12.66
C THR A 187 -2.94 -0.60 13.19
N PHE A 188 -1.91 -1.25 12.64
CA PHE A 188 -1.46 -2.56 13.10
C PHE A 188 -1.04 -2.54 14.56
N THR A 189 -0.16 -1.61 14.94
CA THR A 189 0.36 -1.51 16.30
C THR A 189 -0.75 -1.20 17.30
N THR A 190 -1.69 -0.31 16.95
CA THR A 190 -2.84 0.01 17.80
C THR A 190 -3.74 -1.21 18.01
N SER A 191 -4.00 -2.00 16.94
CA SER A 191 -4.77 -3.25 17.08
C SER A 191 -4.07 -4.23 18.01
N PHE A 192 -2.76 -4.38 17.86
CA PHE A 192 -1.97 -5.37 18.57
C PHE A 192 -1.80 -5.02 20.05
N LEU A 193 -1.46 -3.75 20.36
CA LEU A 193 -1.31 -3.27 21.73
C LEU A 193 -2.63 -3.31 22.50
N TYR A 194 -3.75 -3.01 21.84
CA TYR A 194 -5.08 -3.09 22.47
C TYR A 194 -5.35 -4.49 23.04
N TYR A 195 -4.99 -5.55 22.33
CA TYR A 195 -5.18 -6.93 22.82
C TYR A 195 -4.06 -7.40 23.76
N MET A 196 -2.81 -7.04 23.49
CA MET A 196 -1.68 -7.45 24.33
C MET A 196 -1.78 -6.95 25.76
N ASP A 197 -2.16 -5.68 25.92
CA ASP A 197 -2.18 -5.02 27.21
C ASP A 197 -3.60 -4.85 27.75
N TYR A 198 -4.60 -5.52 27.15
CA TYR A 198 -6.03 -5.28 27.38
C TYR A 198 -6.41 -5.19 28.87
N ASP A 199 -5.91 -6.12 29.69
CA ASP A 199 -6.22 -6.19 31.13
C ASP A 199 -5.52 -5.09 31.94
N SER A 200 -4.47 -4.48 31.41
CA SER A 200 -3.69 -3.40 32.04
C SER A 200 -4.08 -2.00 31.59
N LEU A 201 -4.85 -1.87 30.51
CA LEU A 201 -5.32 -0.58 29.99
C LEU A 201 -6.55 -0.09 30.75
N ASP A 202 -6.59 1.20 31.09
CA ASP A 202 -7.80 1.85 31.59
C ASP A 202 -8.86 2.04 30.46
N GLU A 203 -10.11 2.29 30.83
CA GLU A 203 -11.21 2.42 29.86
C GLU A 203 -11.08 3.64 28.93
N GLN A 204 -10.42 4.72 29.38
CA GLN A 204 -10.19 5.90 28.54
C GLN A 204 -9.18 5.55 27.43
N THR A 205 -8.10 4.85 27.77
CA THR A 205 -7.10 4.37 26.81
C THR A 205 -7.70 3.36 25.83
N LYS A 206 -8.52 2.41 26.31
CA LYS A 206 -9.25 1.49 25.42
C LYS A 206 -10.17 2.23 24.45
N LYS A 207 -10.90 3.24 24.93
CA LYS A 207 -11.76 4.07 24.08
C LYS A 207 -10.95 4.81 23.02
N LEU A 208 -9.79 5.35 23.38
CA LEU A 208 -8.88 6.02 22.45
C LEU A 208 -8.40 5.07 21.35
N TYR A 209 -8.00 3.85 21.70
CA TYR A 209 -7.62 2.84 20.72
C TYR A 209 -8.78 2.43 19.80
N ARG A 210 -10.00 2.27 20.33
CA ARG A 210 -11.20 2.01 19.50
C ARG A 210 -11.48 3.16 18.53
N GLN A 211 -11.35 4.41 18.99
CA GLN A 211 -11.53 5.59 18.14
C GLN A 211 -10.45 5.67 17.04
N GLY A 212 -9.19 5.43 17.39
CA GLY A 212 -8.09 5.34 16.42
C GLY A 212 -8.34 4.27 15.36
N MET A 213 -8.82 3.09 15.78
CA MET A 213 -9.16 2.01 14.86
C MET A 213 -10.32 2.37 13.93
N SER A 214 -11.35 3.06 14.45
CA SER A 214 -12.50 3.48 13.64
C SER A 214 -12.18 4.53 12.58
N ALA A 215 -11.03 5.21 12.69
CA ALA A 215 -10.55 6.14 11.68
C ALA A 215 -9.88 5.43 10.50
N PHE A 216 -9.50 4.16 10.64
CA PHE A 216 -8.97 3.36 9.55
C PHE A 216 -10.10 2.98 8.59
N GLY A 217 -10.04 3.52 7.38
CA GLY A 217 -11.00 3.28 6.32
C GLY A 217 -10.37 3.64 4.97
N GLY A 218 -10.91 3.08 3.91
CA GLY A 218 -10.42 3.28 2.55
C GLY A 218 -11.53 3.12 1.54
N ILE A 219 -11.20 3.40 0.29
CA ILE A 219 -12.13 3.21 -0.82
C ILE A 219 -12.20 1.71 -1.10
N SER A 220 -13.42 1.18 -1.14
CA SER A 220 -13.64 -0.24 -1.43
C SER A 220 -13.28 -0.55 -2.89
N PRO A 221 -12.66 -1.72 -3.18
CA PRO A 221 -12.56 -2.22 -4.55
C PRO A 221 -13.96 -2.41 -5.11
N THR A 222 -14.09 -2.32 -6.44
CA THR A 222 -15.33 -2.72 -7.10
C THR A 222 -15.31 -4.21 -7.37
N TYR A 223 -16.46 -4.80 -7.73
CA TYR A 223 -16.54 -6.19 -8.11
C TYR A 223 -17.55 -6.38 -9.24
N HIS A 224 -17.44 -7.51 -9.92
CA HIS A 224 -18.46 -7.98 -10.85
C HIS A 224 -18.65 -9.49 -10.72
N ILE A 225 -19.74 -10.01 -11.28
CA ILE A 225 -20.01 -11.45 -11.33
C ILE A 225 -19.57 -11.98 -12.69
N SER A 226 -18.79 -13.07 -12.69
CA SER A 226 -18.42 -13.82 -13.87
C SER A 226 -18.97 -15.25 -13.78
N LEU A 227 -19.34 -15.85 -14.91
CA LEU A 227 -19.75 -17.25 -14.95
C LEU A 227 -18.51 -18.12 -15.20
N ALA A 228 -18.01 -18.77 -14.15
CA ALA A 228 -16.99 -19.81 -14.27
C ALA A 228 -17.64 -21.14 -14.73
N GLU A 229 -16.82 -22.17 -15.01
CA GLU A 229 -17.30 -23.45 -15.57
C GLU A 229 -18.48 -24.07 -14.81
N ASN A 230 -18.50 -23.96 -13.48
CA ASN A 230 -19.46 -24.69 -12.64
C ASN A 230 -20.36 -23.79 -11.76
N ALA A 231 -20.07 -22.49 -11.63
CA ALA A 231 -20.84 -21.57 -10.80
C ALA A 231 -20.54 -20.09 -11.13
N PRO A 232 -21.45 -19.15 -10.80
CA PRO A 232 -21.12 -17.74 -10.73
C PRO A 232 -20.04 -17.49 -9.66
N VAL A 233 -19.06 -16.65 -9.99
CA VAL A 233 -17.98 -16.24 -9.08
C VAL A 233 -17.90 -14.72 -8.99
N ILE A 234 -17.52 -14.22 -7.82
CA ILE A 234 -17.20 -12.80 -7.61
C ILE A 234 -15.78 -12.56 -8.14
N VAL A 235 -15.61 -11.55 -8.97
CA VAL A 235 -14.31 -11.07 -9.44
C VAL A 235 -14.06 -9.69 -8.86
N TRP A 236 -13.00 -9.57 -8.06
CA TRP A 236 -12.59 -8.32 -7.43
C TRP A 236 -11.79 -7.45 -8.39
N ASN A 237 -12.18 -6.18 -8.50
CA ASN A 237 -11.49 -5.20 -9.31
C ASN A 237 -10.69 -4.26 -8.41
N PHE A 238 -9.40 -4.55 -8.29
CA PHE A 238 -8.44 -3.69 -7.61
C PHE A 238 -7.81 -2.77 -8.65
N HIS A 239 -8.07 -1.46 -8.51
CA HIS A 239 -7.58 -0.44 -9.43
C HIS A 239 -6.29 0.24 -8.95
N SER A 240 -5.81 -0.12 -7.76
CA SER A 240 -4.54 0.32 -7.17
C SER A 240 -4.01 -0.74 -6.21
N LEU A 241 -2.68 -0.82 -6.08
CA LEU A 241 -2.05 -1.72 -5.13
C LEU A 241 -2.33 -1.26 -3.69
N LEU A 242 -2.50 0.04 -3.47
CA LEU A 242 -2.92 0.64 -2.19
C LEU A 242 -4.23 0.02 -1.71
N VAL A 243 -5.28 0.05 -2.52
CA VAL A 243 -6.60 -0.51 -2.17
C VAL A 243 -6.50 -2.02 -1.94
N MET A 244 -5.68 -2.73 -2.72
CA MET A 244 -5.43 -4.16 -2.52
C MET A 244 -4.77 -4.45 -1.18
N ILE A 245 -3.69 -3.74 -0.84
CA ILE A 245 -2.99 -3.88 0.44
C ILE A 245 -3.95 -3.55 1.58
N GLN A 246 -4.64 -2.42 1.49
CA GLN A 246 -5.55 -1.96 2.53
C GLN A 246 -6.67 -2.97 2.79
N MET A 247 -7.24 -3.54 1.74
CA MET A 247 -8.27 -4.57 1.87
C MET A 247 -7.71 -5.88 2.45
N CYS A 248 -6.57 -6.37 1.96
CA CYS A 248 -5.92 -7.57 2.50
C CYS A 248 -5.56 -7.39 3.97
N PHE A 249 -5.01 -6.23 4.31
CA PHE A 249 -4.66 -5.84 5.67
C PHE A 249 -5.90 -5.76 6.57
N SER A 250 -7.02 -5.20 6.08
CA SER A 250 -8.29 -5.16 6.82
C SER A 250 -8.75 -6.57 7.19
N PHE A 251 -8.73 -7.52 6.23
CA PHE A 251 -9.06 -8.91 6.53
C PHE A 251 -8.08 -9.53 7.52
N MET A 252 -6.78 -9.30 7.38
CA MET A 252 -5.78 -9.78 8.33
C MET A 252 -5.97 -9.22 9.75
N LEU A 253 -6.47 -7.99 9.90
CA LEU A 253 -6.77 -7.40 11.21
C LEU A 253 -8.04 -7.97 11.84
N THR A 254 -9.05 -8.28 11.03
CA THR A 254 -10.35 -8.76 11.52
C THR A 254 -10.48 -10.28 11.64
N ASP A 255 -9.60 -11.03 10.98
CA ASP A 255 -9.57 -12.49 11.02
C ASP A 255 -8.94 -12.97 12.33
N SER A 256 -9.74 -13.58 13.20
CA SER A 256 -9.29 -14.12 14.49
C SER A 256 -8.27 -15.26 14.38
N ASP A 257 -8.15 -15.87 13.20
CA ASP A 257 -7.14 -16.89 12.91
C ASP A 257 -5.91 -16.32 12.20
N CYS A 258 -5.85 -15.01 11.92
CA CYS A 258 -4.66 -14.37 11.41
C CYS A 258 -3.54 -14.38 12.46
N ASP A 259 -2.42 -15.00 12.12
CA ASP A 259 -1.25 -15.16 12.98
C ASP A 259 -0.22 -14.02 12.85
N MET A 260 -0.64 -12.84 12.35
CA MET A 260 0.26 -11.67 12.24
C MET A 260 0.57 -11.07 13.61
N LYS A 261 1.86 -10.88 13.94
CA LYS A 261 2.32 -10.45 15.27
C LYS A 261 3.51 -9.50 15.21
N LEU A 262 3.74 -8.76 16.29
CA LEU A 262 4.99 -8.03 16.53
C LEU A 262 6.00 -8.89 17.29
N CYS A 263 7.24 -8.90 16.83
CA CYS A 263 8.32 -9.61 17.51
C CYS A 263 8.72 -8.87 18.80
N LYS A 264 8.70 -9.58 19.94
CA LYS A 264 9.10 -9.02 21.24
C LYS A 264 10.56 -8.56 21.35
N HIS A 265 11.42 -8.94 20.41
CA HIS A 265 12.83 -8.56 20.41
C HIS A 265 13.11 -7.34 19.54
N CYS A 266 12.73 -7.39 18.27
CA CYS A 266 13.11 -6.39 17.27
C CYS A 266 11.96 -5.52 16.80
N GLY A 267 10.72 -5.72 17.29
CA GLY A 267 9.56 -4.93 16.87
C GLY A 267 9.05 -5.21 15.45
N ARG A 268 9.67 -6.15 14.70
CA ARG A 268 9.24 -6.48 13.33
C ARG A 268 7.89 -7.22 13.32
N ALA A 269 7.00 -6.88 12.38
CA ALA A 269 5.80 -7.63 12.05
C ALA A 269 6.15 -8.94 11.31
N PHE A 270 5.50 -10.05 11.68
CA PHE A 270 5.69 -11.36 11.03
C PHE A 270 4.44 -12.23 11.13
N ILE A 271 4.26 -13.20 10.22
CA ILE A 271 3.27 -14.26 10.37
C ILE A 271 3.85 -15.37 11.26
N ALA A 272 3.21 -15.65 12.37
CA ALA A 272 3.59 -16.71 13.28
C ALA A 272 3.24 -18.08 12.67
N SER A 273 4.23 -18.99 12.61
CA SER A 273 3.96 -20.37 12.18
C SER A 273 3.14 -21.19 13.19
N ARG A 274 2.96 -20.67 14.42
CA ARG A 274 2.19 -21.27 15.51
C ARG A 274 1.61 -20.16 16.39
N LYS A 275 0.37 -20.32 16.87
CA LYS A 275 -0.32 -19.36 17.75
C LYS A 275 0.48 -18.92 19.00
N GLY A 276 1.43 -19.72 19.48
CA GLY A 276 2.28 -19.37 20.64
C GLY A 276 3.59 -18.62 20.31
N ASN A 277 3.94 -18.41 19.04
CA ASN A 277 5.20 -17.75 18.70
C ASN A 277 5.13 -16.24 19.03
N GLU A 278 6.18 -15.73 19.67
CA GLU A 278 6.33 -14.31 20.06
C GLU A 278 7.57 -13.66 19.40
N PHE A 279 8.33 -14.44 18.64
CA PHE A 279 9.57 -14.01 18.00
C PHE A 279 9.56 -14.40 16.52
N CYS A 280 10.00 -13.48 15.66
CA CYS A 280 10.06 -13.71 14.21
C CYS A 280 11.13 -14.73 13.80
N SER A 281 12.08 -15.04 14.69
CA SER A 281 13.13 -16.03 14.43
C SER A 281 13.69 -16.61 15.73
N PRO A 282 14.30 -17.83 15.68
CA PRO A 282 15.06 -18.38 16.80
C PRO A 282 16.19 -17.45 17.28
N LYS A 283 16.82 -16.71 16.36
CA LYS A 283 17.86 -15.72 16.67
C LYS A 283 17.32 -14.62 17.59
N CYS A 284 16.16 -14.04 17.24
CA CYS A 284 15.51 -13.02 18.05
C CYS A 284 15.13 -13.54 19.45
N LYS A 285 14.62 -14.76 19.55
CA LYS A 285 14.30 -15.41 20.84
C LYS A 285 15.55 -15.53 21.72
N ASN A 286 16.66 -16.00 21.15
CA ASN A 286 17.91 -16.20 21.89
C ASN A 286 18.49 -14.87 22.37
N GLN A 287 18.54 -13.85 21.50
CA GLN A 287 19.04 -12.52 21.86
C GLN A 287 18.20 -11.87 22.97
N TYR A 288 16.87 -11.96 22.87
CA TYR A 288 15.97 -11.47 23.90
C TYR A 288 16.23 -12.11 25.28
N ASN A 289 16.38 -13.44 25.32
CA ASN A 289 16.63 -14.16 26.58
C ASN A 289 17.99 -13.82 27.20
N VAL A 290 19.02 -13.59 26.37
CA VAL A 290 20.34 -13.14 26.83
C VAL A 290 20.24 -11.75 27.47
N TYR A 291 19.57 -10.80 26.80
CA TYR A 291 19.40 -9.44 27.34
C TYR A 291 18.58 -9.42 28.62
N LYS A 292 17.49 -10.19 28.67
CA LYS A 292 16.67 -10.35 29.88
C LYS A 292 17.47 -10.93 31.05
N THR A 293 18.31 -11.93 30.81
CA THR A 293 19.16 -12.53 31.84
C THR A 293 20.22 -11.57 32.35
N ARG A 294 20.86 -10.81 31.46
CA ARG A 294 21.86 -9.78 31.84
C ARG A 294 21.23 -8.65 32.66
N ALA A 295 20.06 -8.16 32.24
CA ALA A 295 19.34 -7.12 32.97
C ALA A 295 18.91 -7.57 34.37
N LYS A 296 18.59 -8.85 34.56
CA LYS A 296 18.32 -9.41 35.90
C LYS A 296 19.58 -9.45 36.77
N LYS A 297 20.72 -9.92 36.23
CA LYS A 297 21.99 -9.96 36.99
C LYS A 297 22.38 -8.58 37.50
N ASN A 298 22.35 -7.57 36.64
CA ASN A 298 22.70 -6.20 37.01
C ASN A 298 21.80 -5.60 38.11
N LYS A 299 20.54 -6.06 38.25
CA LYS A 299 19.62 -5.62 39.32
C LYS A 299 19.81 -6.34 40.66
N THR A 300 20.57 -7.42 40.68
CA THR A 300 20.91 -8.19 41.90
C THR A 300 22.26 -7.78 42.47
N ASP A 301 23.06 -7.07 41.69
CA ASP A 301 24.38 -6.55 42.07
C ASP A 301 24.31 -5.07 42.52
N GLU A 302 23.11 -4.47 42.54
CA GLU A 302 22.75 -3.20 43.21
C GLU A 302 21.97 -3.49 44.51
#